data_AF-A0A1W9UZI8-F1
#
_entry.id   AF-A0A1W9UZI8-F1
#
_cell.length_a   1.000
_cell.length_b   1.000
_cell.length_c   1.000
_cell.angle_alpha   90.00
_cell.angle_beta   90.00
_cell.angle_gamma   90.00
#
_symmetry.space_group_name_H-M   'P 1'
#
loop_
_entity.id
_entity.type
_entity.pdbx_description
1 polymer ?
#
loop_
_entity_poly.entity_id
_entity_poly.type
_entity_poly.pdbx_seq_one_letter_code
_entity_poly.pdbx_strand_id
1 'polypeptide(L)'
;MNGQQDDFQKESPFVTPTQPRPKNGNGNGERENGALRVVMLLISLVSLGIALVSGAVLAFQVLIGTNESKYDDIFYKIMAVGLAYLVGWIVALIGIRLYHNLVLPIFINVYAWITLSGIAILYIAIMRKLYQHGYSNTSFIKYAIIMAAMLIAFIGLHLLIEDHKLTFFAIPLLIINLIHLYLIVYHYIFGTVKEYSYLIGDALFFIGMSAVSVLMLMHLGILSGFRKTIDNLFDKNGNGAKANS
;
A
#
# COMPACT_ATOMS: atom_id res chain seq x y z
N MET A 1 -56.99 -25.83 -36.03
CA MET A 1 -56.41 -26.42 -34.81
C MET A 1 -54.90 -26.37 -34.97
N ASN A 2 -54.27 -25.36 -34.37
CA ASN A 2 -52.81 -25.22 -34.28
C ASN A 2 -52.32 -26.05 -33.10
N GLY A 3 -51.42 -27.00 -33.35
CA GLY A 3 -50.74 -27.77 -32.32
C GLY A 3 -49.23 -27.64 -32.51
N GLN A 4 -48.58 -26.99 -31.54
CA GLN A 4 -47.13 -26.96 -31.35
C GLN A 4 -46.62 -28.37 -31.02
N GLN A 5 -45.47 -28.75 -31.57
CA GLN A 5 -44.55 -29.66 -30.91
C GLN A 5 -43.15 -29.05 -30.96
N ASP A 6 -42.70 -28.64 -29.78
CA ASP A 6 -41.39 -28.14 -29.44
C ASP A 6 -40.33 -29.24 -29.63
N ASP A 7 -39.32 -28.97 -30.46
CA ASP A 7 -38.14 -29.83 -30.54
C ASP A 7 -37.11 -29.35 -29.52
N PHE A 8 -37.09 -30.01 -28.37
CA PHE A 8 -36.13 -29.77 -27.30
C PHE A 8 -34.73 -30.19 -27.79
N GLN A 9 -33.88 -29.21 -28.12
CA GLN A 9 -32.44 -29.44 -28.23
C GLN A 9 -31.90 -29.92 -26.88
N LYS A 10 -31.60 -31.21 -26.83
CA LYS A 10 -30.98 -31.89 -25.70
C LYS A 10 -29.49 -31.53 -25.69
N GLU A 11 -29.11 -30.45 -25.00
CA GLU A 11 -27.71 -30.15 -24.73
C GLU A 11 -27.08 -31.28 -23.91
N SER A 12 -25.94 -31.79 -24.40
CA SER A 12 -25.14 -32.83 -23.75
C SER A 12 -24.48 -32.28 -22.47
N PRO A 13 -24.55 -32.96 -21.32
CA PRO A 13 -24.03 -32.46 -20.04
C PRO A 13 -22.50 -32.66 -19.88
N PHE A 14 -21.79 -33.02 -20.94
CA PHE A 14 -20.36 -33.32 -20.86
C PHE A 14 -19.53 -32.12 -21.35
N VAL A 15 -19.05 -31.33 -20.39
CA VAL A 15 -17.97 -30.36 -20.60
C VAL A 15 -16.75 -31.13 -21.08
N THR A 16 -16.35 -30.93 -22.33
CA THR A 16 -15.06 -31.42 -22.84
C THR A 16 -13.95 -30.87 -21.94
N PRO A 17 -13.13 -31.70 -21.27
CA PRO A 17 -11.99 -31.19 -20.54
C PRO A 17 -11.08 -30.46 -21.51
N THR A 18 -10.80 -29.18 -21.24
CA THR A 18 -9.74 -28.44 -21.94
C THR A 18 -8.47 -29.28 -21.83
N GLN A 19 -8.02 -29.86 -22.95
CA GLN A 19 -6.80 -30.66 -22.97
C GLN A 19 -5.66 -29.82 -22.38
N PRO A 20 -4.86 -30.35 -21.43
CA PRO A 20 -3.65 -29.68 -21.00
C PRO A 20 -2.75 -29.54 -22.22
N ARG A 21 -2.43 -28.29 -22.55
CA ARG A 21 -1.48 -27.92 -23.61
C ARG A 21 -0.21 -28.79 -23.43
N PRO A 22 0.30 -29.46 -24.47
CA PRO A 22 1.49 -30.28 -24.33
C PRO A 22 2.65 -29.40 -23.85
N LYS A 23 3.22 -29.79 -22.71
CA LYS A 23 4.35 -29.16 -22.04
C LYS A 23 5.62 -29.48 -22.84
N ASN A 24 5.75 -28.87 -24.02
CA ASN A 24 6.95 -29.00 -24.84
C ASN A 24 7.90 -27.87 -24.46
N GLY A 25 8.81 -28.16 -23.54
CA GLY A 25 9.78 -27.18 -23.03
C GLY A 25 11.02 -27.87 -22.51
N ASN A 26 12.08 -27.80 -23.30
CA ASN A 26 13.46 -28.12 -22.95
C ASN A 26 13.77 -27.77 -21.48
N GLY A 27 14.21 -28.75 -20.67
CA GLY A 27 14.33 -28.65 -19.20
C GLY A 27 15.26 -27.54 -18.68
N ASN A 28 16.00 -26.86 -19.55
CA ASN A 28 16.81 -25.70 -19.21
C ASN A 28 15.96 -24.41 -19.04
N GLY A 29 14.92 -24.20 -19.85
CA GLY A 29 14.08 -23.00 -19.78
C GLY A 29 13.19 -22.96 -18.53
N GLU A 30 12.73 -24.12 -18.03
CA GLU A 30 11.96 -24.19 -16.77
C GLU A 30 12.83 -23.90 -15.54
N ARG A 31 14.09 -24.36 -15.56
CA ARG A 31 15.05 -24.13 -14.46
C ARG A 31 15.53 -22.68 -14.42
N GLU A 32 15.79 -22.07 -15.59
CA GLU A 32 16.18 -20.66 -15.71
C GLU A 32 15.07 -19.72 -15.22
N ASN A 33 13.81 -20.01 -15.59
CA ASN A 33 12.65 -19.29 -15.08
C ASN A 33 12.43 -19.47 -13.57
N GLY A 34 12.78 -20.64 -13.03
CA GLY A 34 12.74 -20.92 -11.59
C GLY A 34 13.77 -20.09 -10.80
N ALA A 35 15.02 -20.05 -11.24
CA ALA A 35 16.07 -19.28 -10.58
C ALA A 35 15.77 -17.77 -10.61
N LEU A 36 15.30 -17.24 -11.73
CA LEU A 36 14.92 -15.84 -11.87
C LEU A 36 13.79 -15.43 -10.92
N ARG A 37 12.78 -16.28 -10.72
CA ARG A 37 11.70 -16.06 -9.73
C ARG A 37 12.23 -15.92 -8.31
N VAL A 38 13.19 -16.78 -7.94
CA VAL A 38 13.82 -16.77 -6.61
C VAL A 38 14.64 -15.50 -6.43
N VAL A 39 15.44 -15.12 -7.43
CA VAL A 39 16.25 -13.90 -7.39
C VAL A 39 15.37 -12.66 -7.24
N MET A 40 14.31 -12.54 -8.03
CA MET A 40 13.36 -11.41 -7.91
C MET A 40 12.66 -11.38 -6.55
N LEU A 41 12.29 -12.53 -6.01
CA LEU A 41 11.74 -12.63 -4.67
C LEU A 41 12.72 -12.10 -3.63
N LEU A 42 13.97 -12.57 -3.66
CA LEU A 42 14.98 -12.17 -2.67
C LEU A 42 15.30 -10.67 -2.78
N ILE A 43 15.52 -10.15 -3.98
CA ILE A 43 15.81 -8.73 -4.19
C ILE A 43 14.64 -7.88 -3.70
N SER A 44 13.40 -8.23 -4.08
CA SER A 44 12.22 -7.49 -3.66
C SER A 44 12.03 -7.52 -2.14
N LEU A 45 12.13 -8.71 -1.53
CA LEU A 45 11.93 -8.91 -0.10
C LEU A 45 12.98 -8.14 0.71
N VAL A 46 14.25 -8.25 0.34
CA VAL A 46 15.34 -7.54 1.02
C VAL A 46 15.19 -6.03 0.85
N SER A 47 14.93 -5.55 -0.36
CA SER A 47 14.84 -4.11 -0.64
C SER A 47 13.64 -3.47 0.07
N LEU A 48 12.46 -4.11 0.01
CA LEU A 48 11.27 -3.65 0.73
C LEU A 48 11.44 -3.76 2.25
N GLY A 49 12.10 -4.81 2.74
CA GLY A 49 12.43 -4.99 4.15
C GLY A 49 13.33 -3.89 4.68
N ILE A 50 14.41 -3.56 3.95
CA ILE A 50 15.31 -2.44 4.29
C ILE A 50 14.54 -1.12 4.30
N ALA A 51 13.69 -0.88 3.30
CA ALA A 51 12.88 0.33 3.24
C ALA A 51 11.91 0.44 4.42
N LEU A 52 11.26 -0.67 4.81
CA LEU A 52 10.33 -0.72 5.92
C LEU A 52 11.03 -0.43 7.26
N VAL A 53 12.16 -1.08 7.52
CA VAL A 53 12.96 -0.86 8.75
C VAL A 53 13.49 0.58 8.78
N SER A 54 14.04 1.07 7.67
CA SER A 54 14.59 2.42 7.58
C SER A 54 13.50 3.49 7.74
N GLY A 55 12.31 3.27 7.16
CA GLY A 55 11.14 4.13 7.35
C GLY A 55 10.67 4.18 8.80
N ALA A 56 10.63 3.03 9.48
CA ALA A 56 10.30 2.96 10.90
C ALA A 56 11.33 3.69 11.79
N VAL A 57 12.62 3.53 11.49
CA VAL A 57 13.70 4.26 12.19
C VAL A 57 13.57 5.77 11.97
N LEU A 58 13.30 6.20 10.73
CA LEU A 58 13.07 7.61 10.41
C LEU A 58 11.87 8.17 11.18
N ALA A 59 10.76 7.41 11.26
CA ALA A 59 9.56 7.77 12.04
C ALA A 59 9.90 7.97 13.51
N PHE A 60 10.64 7.05 14.10
CA PHE A 60 11.07 7.13 15.48
C PHE A 60 12.00 8.33 15.75
N GLN A 61 12.96 8.59 14.85
CA GLN A 61 13.88 9.72 14.96
C GLN A 61 13.15 11.07 14.94
N VAL A 62 12.10 11.20 14.13
CA VAL A 62 11.29 12.42 14.04
C VAL A 62 10.41 12.62 15.28
N LEU A 63 9.92 11.53 15.87
CA LEU A 63 9.09 11.59 17.09
C LEU A 63 9.89 11.97 18.34
N ILE A 64 11.14 11.48 18.45
CA ILE A 64 12.01 11.71 19.62
C ILE A 64 12.86 12.98 19.48
N GLY A 65 13.13 13.39 18.24
CA GLY A 65 13.94 14.56 17.95
C GLY A 65 13.42 15.85 18.55
N THR A 66 14.18 16.42 19.49
CA THR A 66 13.89 17.72 20.10
C THR A 66 14.69 18.87 19.50
N ASN A 67 15.69 18.58 18.64
CA ASN A 67 16.62 19.58 18.11
C ASN A 67 16.34 19.89 16.64
N GLU A 68 15.71 21.04 16.40
CA GLU A 68 15.23 21.45 15.07
C GLU A 68 16.32 21.48 13.98
N SER A 69 17.59 21.70 14.34
CA SER A 69 18.73 21.83 13.43
C SER A 69 19.29 20.51 12.87
N LYS A 70 18.95 19.34 13.44
CA LYS A 70 19.43 18.03 12.95
C LYS A 70 18.49 17.35 11.95
N TYR A 71 17.42 18.03 11.54
CA TYR A 71 16.34 17.44 10.75
C TYR A 71 16.06 18.16 9.42
N ASP A 72 16.92 19.09 8.99
CA ASP A 72 16.85 19.65 7.63
C ASP A 72 17.07 18.56 6.57
N ASP A 73 17.76 17.47 6.93
CA ASP A 73 18.04 16.37 6.00
C ASP A 73 16.92 15.32 5.90
N ILE A 74 15.75 15.54 6.54
CA ILE A 74 14.66 14.55 6.56
C ILE A 74 14.23 14.18 5.13
N PHE A 75 14.22 15.17 4.23
CA PHE A 75 13.85 14.98 2.84
C PHE A 75 14.83 14.04 2.12
N TYR A 76 16.15 14.25 2.29
CA TYR A 76 17.17 13.39 1.69
C TYR A 76 17.10 11.96 2.23
N LYS A 77 16.82 11.80 3.53
CA LYS A 77 16.64 10.47 4.13
C LYS A 77 15.39 9.77 3.59
N ILE A 78 14.26 10.48 3.46
CA ILE A 78 13.04 9.95 2.84
C ILE A 78 13.31 9.54 1.40
N MET A 79 14.06 10.34 0.63
CA MET A 79 14.42 10.02 -0.75
C MET A 79 15.24 8.73 -0.84
N ALA A 80 16.23 8.55 0.05
CA ALA A 80 17.02 7.33 0.10
C ALA A 80 16.17 6.09 0.44
N VAL A 81 15.28 6.20 1.43
CA VAL A 81 14.33 5.13 1.78
C VAL A 81 13.34 4.85 0.64
N GLY A 82 12.85 5.91 -0.01
CA GLY A 82 11.95 5.84 -1.16
C GLY A 82 12.60 5.15 -2.36
N LEU A 83 13.89 5.35 -2.60
CA LEU A 83 14.62 4.65 -3.66
C LEU A 83 14.71 3.15 -3.38
N ALA A 84 15.06 2.75 -2.15
CA ALA A 84 15.07 1.34 -1.75
C ALA A 84 13.67 0.71 -1.86
N TYR A 85 12.64 1.46 -1.48
CA TYR A 85 11.25 1.03 -1.64
C TYR A 85 10.89 0.84 -3.12
N LEU A 86 11.20 1.81 -3.98
CA LEU A 86 10.87 1.76 -5.41
C LEU A 86 11.57 0.61 -6.13
N VAL A 87 12.86 0.37 -5.84
CA VAL A 87 13.58 -0.78 -6.42
C VAL A 87 12.88 -2.09 -6.05
N GLY A 88 12.58 -2.27 -4.75
CA GLY A 88 11.88 -3.46 -4.28
C GLY A 88 10.47 -3.61 -4.85
N TRP A 89 9.76 -2.49 -5.03
CA TRP A 89 8.42 -2.43 -5.59
C TRP A 89 8.38 -2.76 -7.08
N ILE A 90 9.30 -2.21 -7.89
CA ILE A 90 9.40 -2.52 -9.33
C ILE A 90 9.74 -4.00 -9.54
N VAL A 91 10.72 -4.51 -8.77
CA VAL A 91 11.10 -5.92 -8.84
C VAL A 91 9.96 -6.84 -8.40
N ALA A 92 9.20 -6.45 -7.35
CA ALA A 92 7.98 -7.16 -6.95
C ALA A 92 6.97 -7.23 -8.09
N LEU A 93 6.73 -6.09 -8.74
CA LEU A 93 5.75 -5.96 -9.80
C LEU A 93 6.10 -6.86 -10.98
N ILE A 94 7.35 -6.83 -11.45
CA ILE A 94 7.85 -7.72 -12.51
C ILE A 94 7.74 -9.18 -12.06
N GLY A 95 8.16 -9.50 -10.84
CA GLY A 95 8.11 -10.86 -10.31
C GLY A 95 6.69 -11.45 -10.26
N ILE A 96 5.70 -10.64 -9.86
CA ILE A 96 4.29 -11.03 -9.81
C ILE A 96 3.72 -11.13 -11.22
N ARG A 97 3.84 -10.08 -12.04
CA ARG A 97 3.11 -9.98 -13.32
C ARG A 97 3.77 -10.76 -14.45
N LEU A 98 5.09 -10.71 -14.57
CA LEU A 98 5.80 -11.38 -15.67
C LEU A 98 6.09 -12.83 -15.32
N TYR A 99 6.60 -13.08 -14.11
CA TYR A 99 7.05 -14.41 -13.71
C TYR A 99 6.01 -15.21 -12.92
N HIS A 100 4.83 -14.65 -12.64
CA HIS A 100 3.74 -15.33 -11.94
C HIS A 100 4.19 -15.92 -10.59
N ASN A 101 4.99 -15.16 -9.85
CA ASN A 101 5.47 -15.59 -8.55
C ASN A 101 4.33 -15.59 -7.52
N LEU A 102 3.89 -16.78 -7.11
CA LEU A 102 2.78 -16.94 -6.16
C LEU A 102 3.16 -16.62 -4.70
N VAL A 103 4.45 -16.68 -4.37
CA VAL A 103 4.92 -16.47 -2.98
C VAL A 103 5.04 -14.98 -2.66
N LEU A 104 5.39 -14.16 -3.66
CA LEU A 104 5.64 -12.73 -3.47
C LEU A 104 4.40 -11.97 -2.94
N PRO A 105 3.17 -12.18 -3.45
CA PRO A 105 1.96 -11.57 -2.91
C PRO A 105 1.71 -11.88 -1.43
N ILE A 106 2.10 -13.07 -0.95
CA ILE A 106 1.95 -13.46 0.46
C ILE A 106 2.82 -12.54 1.35
N PHE A 107 4.08 -12.34 0.97
CA PHE A 107 4.97 -11.44 1.71
C PHE A 107 4.54 -9.98 1.62
N ILE A 108 4.04 -9.52 0.48
CA ILE A 108 3.51 -8.16 0.35
C ILE A 108 2.30 -7.95 1.28
N ASN A 109 1.44 -8.94 1.44
CA ASN A 109 0.31 -8.85 2.38
C ASN A 109 0.82 -8.72 3.84
N VAL A 110 1.83 -9.51 4.22
CA VAL A 110 2.48 -9.39 5.54
C VAL A 110 3.08 -7.99 5.72
N TYR A 111 3.80 -7.48 4.72
CA TYR A 111 4.35 -6.12 4.75
C TYR A 111 3.28 -5.04 4.82
N ALA A 112 2.14 -5.22 4.15
CA ALA A 112 1.02 -4.30 4.25
C ALA A 112 0.49 -4.22 5.70
N TRP A 113 0.29 -5.36 6.36
CA TRP A 113 -0.13 -5.39 7.77
C TRP A 113 0.90 -4.77 8.72
N ILE A 114 2.19 -5.08 8.55
CA ILE A 114 3.26 -4.48 9.35
C ILE A 114 3.29 -2.95 9.14
N THR A 115 3.18 -2.50 7.89
CA THR A 115 3.18 -1.07 7.55
C THR A 115 1.95 -0.36 8.13
N LEU A 116 0.77 -0.98 8.06
CA LEU A 116 -0.44 -0.45 8.71
C LEU A 116 -0.24 -0.32 10.23
N SER A 117 0.32 -1.33 10.88
CA SER A 117 0.62 -1.28 12.31
C SER A 117 1.59 -0.13 12.62
N GLY A 118 2.61 0.06 11.79
CA GLY A 118 3.54 1.18 11.91
C GLY A 118 2.85 2.54 11.77
N ILE A 119 1.96 2.70 10.78
CA ILE A 119 1.15 3.91 10.58
C ILE A 119 0.25 4.17 11.78
N ALA A 120 -0.40 3.14 12.33
CA ALA A 120 -1.27 3.26 13.49
C ALA A 120 -0.49 3.74 14.73
N ILE A 121 0.67 3.14 15.01
CA ILE A 121 1.55 3.54 16.12
C ILE A 121 2.05 4.97 15.92
N LEU A 122 2.51 5.30 14.71
CA LEU A 122 2.97 6.65 14.36
C LEU A 122 1.86 7.68 14.54
N TYR A 123 0.64 7.35 14.13
CA TYR A 123 -0.51 8.24 14.28
C TYR A 123 -0.79 8.53 15.75
N ILE A 124 -0.88 7.49 16.59
CA ILE A 124 -1.07 7.65 18.04
C ILE A 124 0.07 8.48 18.67
N ALA A 125 1.31 8.27 18.24
CA ALA A 125 2.46 9.03 18.73
C ALA A 125 2.40 10.51 18.33
N ILE A 126 1.98 10.83 17.09
CA ILE A 126 1.76 12.19 16.63
C ILE A 126 0.63 12.84 17.43
N MET A 127 -0.51 12.16 17.60
CA MET A 127 -1.62 12.67 18.42
C MET A 127 -1.18 13.04 19.83
N ARG A 128 -0.36 12.21 20.47
CA ARG A 128 0.20 12.50 21.79
C ARG A 128 1.04 13.79 21.79
N LYS A 129 1.84 14.00 20.75
CA LYS A 129 2.67 15.22 20.60
C LYS A 129 1.82 16.45 20.34
N LEU A 130 0.80 16.34 19.50
CA LEU A 130 -0.18 17.40 19.22
C LEU A 130 -0.91 17.83 20.50
N TYR A 131 -1.43 16.85 21.25
CA TYR A 131 -2.13 17.08 22.52
C TYR A 131 -1.28 17.79 23.58
N GLN A 132 0.04 17.55 23.59
CA GLN A 132 0.98 18.17 24.53
C GLN A 132 1.33 19.63 24.18
N HIS A 133 0.89 20.17 23.03
CA HIS A 133 1.21 21.52 22.54
C HIS A 133 2.71 21.87 22.54
N GLY A 134 3.58 20.86 22.53
CA GLY A 134 5.04 21.03 22.64
C GLY A 134 5.73 21.02 21.29
N TYR A 135 5.07 21.47 20.22
CA TYR A 135 5.58 21.38 18.85
C TYR A 135 5.60 22.73 18.15
N SER A 136 6.63 22.96 17.34
CA SER A 136 6.70 24.10 16.42
C SER A 136 5.99 23.79 15.09
N ASN A 137 5.62 24.82 14.32
CA ASN A 137 5.08 24.66 12.96
C ASN A 137 5.99 23.77 12.07
N THR A 138 7.30 23.89 12.22
CA THR A 138 8.28 23.06 11.51
C THR A 138 8.16 21.58 11.88
N SER A 139 7.98 21.28 13.17
CA SER A 139 7.80 19.91 13.66
C SER A 139 6.49 19.30 13.14
N PHE A 140 5.41 20.10 13.10
CA PHE A 140 4.14 19.67 12.52
C PHE A 140 4.27 19.25 11.05
N ILE A 141 4.93 20.07 10.23
CA ILE A 141 5.17 19.74 8.81
C ILE A 141 5.95 18.43 8.68
N LYS A 142 6.97 18.20 9.53
CA LYS A 142 7.74 16.96 9.56
C LYS A 142 6.85 15.75 9.89
N TYR A 143 5.94 15.88 10.86
CA TYR A 143 4.96 14.83 11.19
C TYR A 143 3.99 14.54 10.03
N ALA A 144 3.54 15.57 9.32
CA ALA A 144 2.68 15.41 8.16
C ALA A 144 3.41 14.71 6.99
N ILE A 145 4.63 15.12 6.68
CA ILE A 145 5.43 14.55 5.59
C ILE A 145 5.73 13.07 5.83
N ILE A 146 6.15 12.71 7.05
CA ILE A 146 6.49 11.33 7.37
C ILE A 146 5.27 10.41 7.37
N MET A 147 4.13 10.91 7.86
CA MET A 147 2.86 10.20 7.79
C MET A 147 2.44 9.99 6.32
N ALA A 148 2.51 11.04 5.50
CA ALA A 148 2.19 10.95 4.08
C ALA A 148 3.10 9.95 3.34
N ALA A 149 4.41 9.97 3.61
CA ALA A 149 5.36 9.02 3.01
C ALA A 149 5.01 7.55 3.35
N MET A 150 4.68 7.27 4.61
CA MET A 150 4.28 5.94 5.06
C MET A 150 2.95 5.51 4.42
N LEU A 151 1.97 6.42 4.31
CA LEU A 151 0.70 6.15 3.62
C LEU A 151 0.89 5.86 2.13
N ILE A 152 1.75 6.61 1.44
CA ILE A 152 2.08 6.37 0.03
C ILE A 152 2.73 4.99 -0.13
N ALA A 153 3.68 4.63 0.73
CA ALA A 153 4.30 3.30 0.71
C ALA A 153 3.25 2.20 0.95
N PHE A 154 2.36 2.38 1.92
CA PHE A 154 1.28 1.43 2.21
C PHE A 154 0.31 1.25 1.03
N ILE A 155 -0.10 2.35 0.38
CA ILE A 155 -0.94 2.31 -0.82
C ILE A 155 -0.19 1.63 -1.98
N GLY A 156 1.11 1.92 -2.13
CA GLY A 156 1.96 1.30 -3.13
C GLY A 156 2.02 -0.22 -2.98
N LEU A 157 2.14 -0.74 -1.75
CA LEU A 157 2.09 -2.20 -1.52
C LEU A 157 0.77 -2.82 -1.98
N HIS A 158 -0.35 -2.11 -1.81
CA HIS A 158 -1.67 -2.57 -2.27
C HIS A 158 -1.82 -2.59 -3.80
N LEU A 159 -1.05 -1.78 -4.52
CA LEU A 159 -1.04 -1.82 -5.98
C LEU A 159 -0.40 -3.10 -6.54
N LEU A 160 0.45 -3.79 -5.74
CA LEU A 160 1.13 -5.02 -6.17
C LEU A 160 0.23 -6.27 -6.13
N ILE A 161 -0.74 -6.32 -5.21
CA ILE A 161 -1.60 -7.50 -5.02
C ILE A 161 -2.91 -7.32 -5.80
N GLU A 162 -3.25 -8.27 -6.67
CA GLU A 162 -4.54 -8.29 -7.38
C GLU A 162 -5.73 -8.43 -6.41
N ASP A 163 -6.81 -7.70 -6.68
CA ASP A 163 -8.10 -7.70 -5.95
C ASP A 163 -8.07 -7.52 -4.42
N HIS A 164 -6.97 -7.01 -3.88
CA HIS A 164 -6.88 -6.69 -2.46
C HIS A 164 -7.72 -5.47 -2.09
N LYS A 165 -8.72 -5.66 -1.23
CA LYS A 165 -9.62 -4.60 -0.76
C LYS A 165 -8.99 -3.86 0.43
N LEU A 166 -8.84 -2.54 0.31
CA LEU A 166 -8.34 -1.70 1.42
C LEU A 166 -9.36 -1.50 2.55
N THR A 167 -10.62 -1.90 2.34
CA THR A 167 -11.73 -1.67 3.27
C THR A 167 -11.41 -2.17 4.68
N PHE A 168 -10.81 -3.36 4.83
CA PHE A 168 -10.46 -3.90 6.14
C PHE A 168 -9.32 -3.14 6.83
N PHE A 169 -8.38 -2.58 6.05
CA PHE A 169 -7.27 -1.78 6.58
C PHE A 169 -7.71 -0.38 7.01
N ALA A 170 -8.87 0.10 6.54
CA ALA A 170 -9.42 1.38 6.96
C ALA A 170 -9.96 1.35 8.40
N ILE A 171 -10.46 0.21 8.87
CA ILE A 171 -11.15 0.11 10.18
C ILE A 171 -10.24 0.57 11.34
N PRO A 172 -9.00 0.09 11.49
CA PRO A 172 -8.13 0.55 12.56
C PRO A 172 -7.85 2.06 12.50
N LEU A 173 -7.66 2.61 11.31
CA LEU A 173 -7.41 4.05 11.14
C LEU A 173 -8.64 4.90 11.46
N LEU A 174 -9.84 4.43 11.09
CA LEU A 174 -11.10 5.09 11.43
C LEU A 174 -11.35 5.11 12.95
N ILE A 175 -11.02 4.03 13.65
CA ILE A 175 -11.09 3.99 15.12
C ILE A 175 -10.14 5.03 15.73
N ILE A 176 -8.90 5.12 15.23
CA ILE A 176 -7.94 6.13 15.71
C ILE A 176 -8.42 7.55 15.38
N ASN A 177 -8.99 7.79 14.20
CA ASN A 177 -9.59 9.09 13.85
C ASN A 177 -10.72 9.46 14.80
N LEU A 178 -11.59 8.52 15.17
CA LEU A 178 -12.67 8.76 16.13
C LEU A 178 -12.11 9.16 17.50
N ILE A 179 -11.08 8.46 17.97
CA ILE A 179 -10.37 8.81 19.22
C ILE A 179 -9.74 10.21 19.10
N HIS A 180 -9.09 10.53 17.98
CA HIS A 180 -8.47 11.82 17.75
C HIS A 180 -9.51 12.95 17.80
N LEU A 181 -10.67 12.77 17.15
CA LEU A 181 -11.77 13.75 17.21
C LEU A 181 -12.24 13.99 18.64
N TYR A 182 -12.46 12.91 19.41
CA TYR A 182 -12.88 13.05 20.81
C TYR A 182 -11.82 13.73 21.67
N LEU A 183 -10.53 13.47 21.42
CA LEU A 183 -9.44 14.17 22.10
C LEU A 183 -9.41 15.66 21.77
N ILE A 184 -9.62 16.05 20.50
CA ILE A 184 -9.71 17.46 20.10
C ILE A 184 -10.88 18.13 20.85
N VAL A 185 -12.07 17.53 20.80
CA VAL A 185 -13.26 18.09 21.48
C VAL A 185 -13.03 18.20 22.99
N TYR A 186 -12.51 17.13 23.61
CA TYR A 186 -12.19 17.13 25.03
C TYR A 186 -11.21 18.24 25.39
N HIS A 187 -10.10 18.33 24.65
CA HIS A 187 -9.03 19.28 24.92
C HIS A 187 -9.48 20.73 24.82
N TYR A 188 -10.17 21.11 23.73
CA TYR A 188 -10.51 22.51 23.48
C TYR A 188 -11.81 23.00 24.13
N ILE A 189 -12.74 22.09 24.46
CA ILE A 189 -14.02 22.46 25.11
C ILE A 189 -13.97 22.26 26.62
N PHE A 190 -13.40 21.15 27.08
CA PHE A 190 -13.40 20.78 28.50
C PHE A 190 -12.04 20.99 29.18
N GLY A 191 -10.95 21.00 28.40
CA GLY A 191 -9.61 21.27 28.90
C GLY A 191 -9.38 22.75 29.23
N THR A 192 -8.42 23.01 30.10
CA THR A 192 -8.00 24.38 30.48
C THR A 192 -7.01 24.96 29.45
N VAL A 193 -7.32 24.86 28.16
CA VAL A 193 -6.42 25.28 27.09
C VAL A 193 -6.38 26.80 27.01
N LYS A 194 -5.18 27.38 27.03
CA LYS A 194 -4.97 28.83 26.94
C LYS A 194 -4.65 29.31 25.51
N GLU A 195 -4.25 28.41 24.62
CA GLU A 195 -3.80 28.74 23.25
C GLU A 195 -4.58 27.93 22.20
N TYR A 196 -5.50 28.61 21.50
CA TYR A 196 -6.30 28.03 20.41
C TYR A 196 -5.56 27.96 19.06
N SER A 197 -4.33 28.47 18.98
CA SER A 197 -3.51 28.48 17.77
C SER A 197 -3.20 27.08 17.23
N TYR A 198 -3.14 26.08 18.11
CA TYR A 198 -2.85 24.68 17.74
C TYR A 198 -4.06 23.94 17.15
N LEU A 199 -5.29 24.44 17.36
CA LEU A 199 -6.53 23.78 16.92
C LEU A 199 -6.53 23.53 15.42
N ILE A 200 -5.98 24.47 14.64
CA ILE A 200 -5.93 24.33 13.19
C ILE A 200 -5.01 23.18 12.75
N GLY A 201 -3.90 22.96 13.46
CA GLY A 201 -2.99 21.85 13.19
C GLY A 201 -3.64 20.50 13.48
N ASP A 202 -4.27 20.40 14.65
CA ASP A 202 -5.01 19.20 15.07
C ASP A 202 -6.16 18.88 14.09
N ALA A 203 -6.94 19.90 13.72
CA ALA A 203 -8.04 19.76 12.76
C ALA A 203 -7.54 19.35 11.37
N LEU A 204 -6.48 19.98 10.84
CA LEU A 204 -5.91 19.62 9.54
C LEU A 204 -5.38 18.19 9.52
N PHE A 205 -4.68 17.77 10.59
CA PHE A 205 -4.16 16.41 10.68
C PHE A 205 -5.31 15.40 10.78
N PHE A 206 -6.32 15.68 11.60
CA PHE A 206 -7.53 14.86 11.71
C PHE A 206 -8.28 14.75 10.38
N ILE A 207 -8.53 15.86 9.68
CA ILE A 207 -9.23 15.89 8.39
C ILE A 207 -8.43 15.10 7.34
N GLY A 208 -7.11 15.29 7.28
CA GLY A 208 -6.25 14.57 6.35
C GLY A 208 -6.30 13.05 6.57
N MET A 209 -6.13 12.60 7.82
CA MET A 209 -6.17 11.17 8.15
C MET A 209 -7.57 10.57 7.97
N SER A 210 -8.62 11.35 8.27
CA SER A 210 -10.01 10.95 8.05
C SER A 210 -10.33 10.79 6.57
N ALA A 211 -9.90 11.75 5.73
CA ALA A 211 -10.06 11.68 4.29
C ALA A 211 -9.40 10.41 3.74
N VAL A 212 -8.15 10.14 4.09
CA VAL A 212 -7.45 8.92 3.64
C VAL A 212 -8.19 7.66 4.09
N SER A 213 -8.61 7.59 5.36
CA SER A 213 -9.27 6.40 5.90
C SER A 213 -10.65 6.16 5.28
N VAL A 214 -11.42 7.22 5.03
CA VAL A 214 -12.72 7.15 4.35
C VAL A 214 -12.53 6.77 2.88
N LEU A 215 -11.54 7.33 2.18
CA LEU A 215 -11.22 6.95 0.80
C LEU A 215 -10.86 5.45 0.71
N MET A 216 -10.07 4.95 1.67
CA MET A 216 -9.76 3.53 1.79
C MET A 216 -11.00 2.67 2.05
N LEU A 217 -11.93 3.14 2.90
CA LEU A 217 -13.18 2.44 3.20
C LEU A 217 -14.10 2.38 1.98
N MET A 218 -14.29 3.51 1.30
CA MET A 218 -15.15 3.65 0.13
C MET A 218 -14.68 2.84 -1.07
N HIS A 219 -13.45 2.29 -1.01
CA HIS A 219 -12.84 1.53 -2.09
C HIS A 219 -12.99 2.25 -3.45
N LEU A 220 -12.85 3.59 -3.43
CA LEU A 220 -12.98 4.38 -4.64
C LEU A 220 -11.98 3.84 -5.65
N GLY A 221 -12.48 3.49 -6.84
CA GLY A 221 -11.73 2.81 -7.90
C GLY A 221 -10.53 3.60 -8.46
N ILE A 222 -10.06 4.65 -7.78
CA ILE A 222 -8.81 5.35 -8.08
C ILE A 222 -7.65 4.35 -8.24
N LEU A 223 -7.52 3.39 -7.32
CA LEU A 223 -6.47 2.38 -7.43
C LEU A 223 -6.73 1.39 -8.56
N SER A 224 -7.99 1.16 -8.93
CA SER A 224 -8.33 0.32 -10.09
C SER A 224 -7.90 0.96 -11.41
N GLY A 225 -7.98 2.29 -11.54
CA GLY A 225 -7.47 3.01 -12.70
C GLY A 225 -5.95 2.90 -12.83
N PHE A 226 -5.22 3.12 -11.73
CA PHE A 226 -3.77 2.93 -11.70
C PHE A 226 -3.36 1.49 -11.99
N ARG A 227 -4.07 0.51 -11.43
CA ARG A 227 -3.82 -0.91 -11.68
C ARG A 227 -4.04 -1.25 -13.15
N LYS A 228 -5.13 -0.79 -13.78
CA LYS A 228 -5.36 -0.98 -15.22
C LYS A 228 -4.24 -0.41 -16.08
N THR A 229 -3.71 0.77 -15.73
CA THR A 229 -2.57 1.35 -16.44
C THR A 229 -1.32 0.47 -16.33
N ILE A 230 -1.05 -0.05 -15.13
CA ILE A 230 0.05 -1.00 -14.90
C ILE A 230 -0.18 -2.27 -15.75
N ASP A 231 -1.34 -2.88 -15.65
CA ASP A 231 -1.68 -4.13 -16.36
C ASP A 231 -1.51 -3.97 -17.88
N ASN A 232 -2.01 -2.86 -18.44
CA ASN A 232 -1.87 -2.53 -19.86
C ASN A 232 -0.40 -2.42 -20.33
N LEU A 233 0.53 -2.01 -19.47
CA LEU A 233 1.96 -1.95 -19.83
C LEU A 233 2.55 -3.36 -20.00
N PHE A 234 2.09 -4.33 -19.20
CA PHE A 234 2.57 -5.71 -19.27
C PHE A 234 1.87 -6.50 -20.39
N ASP A 235 0.57 -6.27 -20.62
CA ASP A 235 -0.18 -6.92 -21.69
C ASP A 235 0.33 -6.54 -23.09
N LYS A 236 0.69 -5.27 -23.30
CA LYS A 236 1.26 -4.80 -24.57
C LYS A 236 2.62 -5.42 -24.87
N ASN A 237 3.45 -5.62 -23.86
CA ASN A 237 4.75 -6.29 -24.03
C ASN A 237 4.59 -7.81 -24.27
N GLY A 238 3.57 -8.45 -23.68
CA GLY A 238 3.28 -9.88 -23.91
C GLY A 238 2.78 -10.20 -25.33
N ASN A 239 2.02 -9.29 -25.96
CA ASN A 239 1.52 -9.47 -27.32
C ASN A 239 2.51 -9.07 -28.42
N GLY A 240 3.41 -8.10 -28.16
CA GLY A 240 4.50 -7.76 -29.08
C GLY A 240 5.51 -8.91 -29.28
N ALA A 241 5.72 -9.74 -28.25
CA ALA A 241 6.62 -10.90 -28.34
C ALA A 241 6.04 -12.07 -29.16
N LYS A 242 4.71 -12.17 -29.28
CA LYS A 242 4.01 -13.22 -30.06
C LYS A 242 3.80 -12.88 -31.53
N ALA A 243 3.93 -11.61 -31.91
CA ALA A 243 3.78 -11.17 -33.30
C ALA A 243 5.08 -11.33 -34.12
N ASN A 244 6.22 -11.58 -33.47
CA ASN A 244 7.54 -11.69 -34.08
C ASN A 244 8.21 -13.08 -33.90
N SER A 245 7.45 -14.12 -33.50
CA SER A 245 7.88 -15.53 -33.49
C SER A 245 7.05 -16.33 -34.47
#